data_AF-C6T1Q7-F1
#
_entry.id   AF-C6T1Q7-F1
#
_cell.length_a   1.000
_cell.length_b   1.000
_cell.length_c   1.000
_cell.angle_alpha   90.00
_cell.angle_beta   90.00
_cell.angle_gamma   90.00
#
_symmetry.space_group_name_H-M   'P 1'
#
loop_
_entity.id
_entity.type
_entity.pdbx_description
1 polymer ?
#
loop_
_entity_poly.entity_id
_entity_poly.type
_entity_poly.pdbx_seq_one_letter_code
_entity_poly.pdbx_strand_id
1 'polypeptide(L)'
;MTKLTILLIALLFIAHTCCASKWQQHQQESCREQLKGINLNPCEHIMEKIQAGRRGEDGSDEDHILIRTMSGRINYIRKKEGKEEEEEGHMQKCCSEMSELKSPICQCKALQKIMDNQSEQLEGKEKKQMERELMNLAIRCRLGPMIGCDLSSDD
;
A
#
# COMPACT_ATOMS: atom_id res chain seq x y z
N MET A 1 -14.63 15.95 -51.34
CA MET A 1 -13.32 15.44 -50.87
C MET A 1 -13.17 15.60 -49.35
N THR A 2 -13.27 16.83 -48.82
CA THR A 2 -13.11 17.13 -47.38
C THR A 2 -14.15 16.51 -46.44
N LYS A 3 -15.41 16.37 -46.86
CA LYS A 3 -16.46 15.74 -46.03
C LYS A 3 -16.21 14.24 -45.79
N LEU A 4 -15.64 13.55 -46.78
CA LEU A 4 -15.29 12.13 -46.70
C LEU A 4 -14.08 11.88 -45.80
N THR A 5 -13.08 12.77 -45.86
CA THR A 5 -11.90 12.69 -44.98
C THR A 5 -12.26 12.97 -43.52
N ILE A 6 -13.16 13.92 -43.25
CA ILE A 6 -13.63 14.19 -41.87
C ILE A 6 -14.39 12.99 -41.31
N LEU A 7 -15.25 12.35 -42.12
CA LEU A 7 -15.98 11.15 -41.72
C LEU A 7 -15.05 9.97 -41.41
N LEU A 8 -14.01 9.75 -42.23
CA LEU A 8 -13.02 8.70 -41.99
C LEU A 8 -12.21 8.96 -40.72
N ILE A 9 -11.81 10.21 -40.46
CA ILE A 9 -11.09 10.57 -39.24
C ILE A 9 -11.98 10.33 -38.01
N ALA A 10 -13.24 10.76 -38.05
CA ALA A 10 -14.19 10.54 -36.94
C ALA A 10 -14.39 9.05 -36.65
N LEU A 11 -14.52 8.21 -37.68
CA LEU A 11 -14.65 6.76 -37.52
C LEU A 11 -13.38 6.12 -36.93
N LEU A 12 -12.19 6.56 -37.33
CA LEU A 12 -10.93 6.11 -36.76
C LEU A 12 -10.81 6.50 -35.27
N PHE A 13 -11.19 7.71 -34.91
CA PHE A 13 -11.20 8.15 -33.50
C PHE A 13 -12.16 7.31 -32.64
N ILE A 14 -13.37 7.04 -33.13
CA ILE A 14 -14.34 6.20 -32.42
C ILE A 14 -13.81 4.78 -32.26
N ALA A 15 -13.29 4.17 -33.33
CA ALA A 15 -12.73 2.82 -33.28
C ALA A 15 -11.54 2.71 -32.29
N HIS A 16 -10.62 3.68 -32.31
CA HIS A 16 -9.51 3.73 -31.35
C HIS A 16 -9.99 3.88 -29.91
N THR A 17 -10.97 4.76 -29.67
CA THR A 17 -11.52 5.00 -28.33
C THR A 17 -12.24 3.77 -27.79
N CYS A 18 -13.03 3.08 -28.62
CA CYS A 18 -13.72 1.84 -28.24
C CYS A 18 -12.77 0.67 -28.00
N CYS A 19 -11.68 0.54 -28.77
CA CYS A 19 -10.67 -0.49 -28.53
C CYS A 19 -9.89 -0.24 -27.24
N ALA A 20 -9.54 1.03 -26.96
CA ALA A 20 -8.86 1.41 -25.73
C ALA A 20 -9.72 1.14 -24.49
N SER A 21 -11.00 1.52 -24.53
CA SER A 21 -11.92 1.30 -23.40
C SER A 21 -12.16 -0.18 -23.12
N LYS A 22 -12.33 -1.00 -24.17
CA LYS A 22 -12.51 -2.46 -24.02
C LYS A 22 -11.26 -3.13 -23.44
N TRP A 23 -10.07 -2.72 -23.86
CA TRP A 23 -8.80 -3.23 -23.31
C TRP A 23 -8.64 -2.86 -21.83
N GLN A 24 -8.98 -1.62 -21.47
CA GLN A 24 -8.95 -1.15 -20.08
C GLN A 24 -9.94 -1.92 -19.19
N GLN A 25 -11.15 -2.21 -19.69
CA GLN A 25 -12.13 -3.00 -18.97
C GLN A 25 -11.65 -4.45 -18.74
N HIS A 26 -11.04 -5.07 -19.76
CA HIS A 26 -10.46 -6.41 -19.63
C HIS A 26 -9.29 -6.45 -18.62
N GLN A 27 -8.43 -5.43 -18.63
CA GLN A 27 -7.38 -5.27 -17.62
C GLN A 27 -7.97 -5.17 -16.21
N GLN A 28 -9.07 -4.43 -16.03
CA GLN A 28 -9.74 -4.29 -14.75
C GLN A 28 -10.38 -5.61 -14.25
N GLU A 29 -10.98 -6.41 -15.14
CA GLU A 29 -11.53 -7.72 -14.79
C GLU A 29 -10.43 -8.70 -14.35
N SER A 30 -9.36 -8.81 -15.14
CA SER A 30 -8.20 -9.65 -14.78
C SER A 30 -7.57 -9.22 -13.45
N CYS A 31 -7.53 -7.91 -13.19
CA CYS A 31 -7.06 -7.36 -11.93
C CYS A 31 -7.93 -7.79 -10.75
N ARG A 32 -9.25 -7.71 -10.92
CA ARG A 32 -10.22 -8.10 -9.89
C ARG A 32 -10.11 -9.59 -9.57
N GLU A 33 -9.80 -10.43 -10.54
CA GLU A 33 -9.54 -11.85 -10.30
C GLU A 33 -8.23 -12.07 -9.54
N GLN A 34 -7.14 -11.39 -9.91
CA GLN A 34 -5.87 -11.44 -9.17
C GLN A 34 -6.05 -10.98 -7.71
N LEU A 35 -6.82 -9.92 -7.48
CA LEU A 35 -7.12 -9.39 -6.14
C LEU A 35 -7.98 -10.32 -5.25
N LYS A 36 -8.62 -11.33 -5.83
CA LYS A 36 -9.32 -12.38 -5.06
C LYS A 36 -8.38 -13.50 -4.62
N GLY A 37 -7.31 -13.75 -5.39
CA GLY A 37 -6.35 -14.82 -5.12
C GLY A 37 -5.21 -14.40 -4.20
N ILE A 38 -4.92 -13.11 -4.11
CA ILE A 38 -3.82 -12.57 -3.30
C ILE A 38 -4.18 -12.50 -1.81
N ASN A 39 -3.19 -12.80 -0.95
CA ASN A 39 -3.35 -12.70 0.49
C ASN A 39 -2.80 -11.37 1.03
N LEU A 40 -3.68 -10.42 1.34
CA LEU A 40 -3.32 -9.10 1.87
C LEU A 40 -3.19 -9.06 3.40
N ASN A 41 -3.53 -10.13 4.11
CA ASN A 41 -3.47 -10.19 5.57
C ASN A 41 -2.08 -9.81 6.15
N PRO A 42 -0.94 -10.23 5.55
CA PRO A 42 0.37 -9.80 6.04
C PRO A 42 0.56 -8.28 5.96
N CYS A 43 0.03 -7.64 4.91
CA CYS A 43 0.10 -6.20 4.73
C CYS A 43 -0.81 -5.44 5.71
N GLU A 44 -2.01 -5.96 5.94
CA GLU A 44 -2.97 -5.39 6.90
C GLU A 44 -2.39 -5.39 8.32
N HIS A 45 -1.73 -6.48 8.74
CA HIS A 45 -1.14 -6.59 10.07
C HIS A 45 0.01 -5.59 10.32
N ILE A 46 0.79 -5.29 9.28
CA ILE A 46 1.84 -4.26 9.34
C ILE A 46 1.19 -2.89 9.52
N MET A 47 0.08 -2.62 8.83
CA MET A 47 -0.64 -1.36 8.94
C MET A 47 -1.27 -1.13 10.31
N GLU A 48 -1.82 -2.17 10.92
CA GLU A 48 -2.33 -2.11 12.30
C GLU A 48 -1.20 -1.78 13.30
N LYS A 49 -0.04 -2.45 13.17
CA LYS A 49 1.10 -2.23 14.06
C LYS A 49 1.70 -0.83 13.92
N ILE A 50 1.82 -0.31 12.70
CA ILE A 50 2.34 1.05 12.45
C ILE A 50 1.40 2.12 13.04
N GLN A 51 0.08 1.88 13.03
CA GLN A 51 -0.89 2.76 13.68
C GLN A 51 -0.83 2.66 15.22
N ALA A 52 -0.78 1.44 15.76
CA ALA A 52 -0.72 1.21 17.20
C ALA A 52 0.58 1.74 17.84
N GLY A 53 1.72 1.55 17.17
CA GLY A 53 3.02 2.05 17.64
C GLY A 53 3.14 3.57 17.67
N ARG A 54 2.31 4.30 16.91
CA ARG A 54 2.30 5.78 16.90
C ARG A 54 1.18 6.42 17.71
N ARG A 55 0.08 5.72 17.98
CA ARG A 55 -0.92 6.14 18.98
C ARG A 55 -0.43 5.92 20.44
N GLY A 56 0.65 5.17 20.64
CA GLY A 56 1.23 4.84 21.95
C GLY A 56 2.42 5.70 22.42
N GLU A 57 2.75 6.81 21.75
CA GLU A 57 3.77 7.77 22.24
C GLU A 57 3.16 8.94 23.03
N ASP A 58 2.05 8.68 23.74
CA ASP A 58 1.52 9.61 24.73
C ASP A 58 0.96 8.81 25.92
N GLY A 59 1.84 8.08 26.61
CA GLY A 59 1.48 7.37 27.84
C GLY A 59 2.37 6.18 28.15
N SER A 60 3.43 6.43 28.91
CA SER A 60 4.18 5.49 29.76
C SER A 60 4.31 4.04 29.31
N ASP A 61 5.51 3.69 28.81
CA ASP A 61 6.21 2.51 29.32
C ASP A 61 7.67 2.92 29.58
N GLU A 62 7.86 3.43 30.80
CA GLU A 62 9.13 3.45 31.48
C GLU A 62 9.66 2.01 31.57
N ASP A 63 10.64 1.66 30.76
CA ASP A 63 11.59 0.60 31.14
C ASP A 63 12.95 0.79 30.44
N HIS A 64 13.48 2.01 30.56
CA HIS A 64 14.92 2.21 30.53
C HIS A 64 15.45 2.10 31.96
N ILE A 65 15.77 0.89 32.42
CA ILE A 65 16.54 0.74 33.67
C ILE A 65 17.97 1.23 33.38
N LEU A 66 18.23 2.50 33.69
CA LEU A 66 19.57 3.07 33.80
C LEU A 66 20.25 2.54 35.07
N ILE A 67 20.87 1.37 35.02
CA ILE A 67 21.79 0.96 36.10
C ILE A 67 23.08 1.77 35.94
N ARG A 68 23.17 2.89 36.65
CA ARG A 68 24.39 3.69 36.78
C ARG A 68 25.37 2.97 37.72
N THR A 69 26.22 2.11 37.18
CA THR A 69 27.39 1.60 37.93
C THR A 69 28.43 2.71 38.07
N MET A 70 29.04 2.87 39.26
CA MET A 70 29.98 3.95 39.62
C MET A 70 31.31 4.00 38.83
N SER A 71 31.47 3.26 37.72
CA SER A 71 32.72 3.19 36.93
C SER A 71 32.58 3.60 35.46
N GLY A 72 31.57 4.39 35.09
CA GLY A 72 31.60 5.19 33.85
C GLY A 72 31.60 4.42 32.52
N ARG A 73 31.16 3.16 32.48
CA ARG A 73 30.91 2.43 31.22
C ARG A 73 29.41 2.20 31.06
N ILE A 74 28.81 2.85 30.06
CA ILE A 74 27.43 2.60 29.64
C ILE A 74 27.47 1.34 28.77
N ASN A 75 26.98 0.21 29.29
CA ASN A 75 26.78 -0.99 28.50
C ASN A 75 25.32 -1.02 28.03
N TYR A 76 25.11 -0.84 26.73
CA TYR A 76 23.79 -0.98 26.11
C TYR A 76 23.50 -2.48 25.92
N ILE A 77 22.69 -3.08 26.80
CA ILE A 77 22.17 -4.43 26.58
C ILE A 77 20.93 -4.29 25.70
N ARG A 78 21.10 -4.46 24.37
CA ARG A 78 20.02 -4.48 23.39
C ARG A 78 19.26 -5.81 23.51
N LYS A 79 18.14 -5.82 24.24
CA LYS A 79 17.17 -6.93 24.24
C LYS A 79 16.01 -6.57 23.29
N LYS A 80 16.19 -6.77 21.99
CA LYS A 80 15.09 -6.61 20.98
C LYS A 80 15.19 -7.54 19.75
N GLU A 81 16.04 -8.56 19.78
CA GLU A 81 16.30 -9.38 18.58
C GLU A 81 15.09 -10.21 18.10
N GLY A 82 14.15 -10.60 18.97
CA GLY A 82 13.02 -11.45 18.55
C GLY A 82 11.80 -10.76 17.91
N LYS A 83 11.58 -9.46 18.15
CA LYS A 83 10.39 -8.74 17.63
C LYS A 83 10.62 -8.09 16.26
N GLU A 84 11.86 -7.68 15.99
CA GLU A 84 12.25 -7.06 14.71
C GLU A 84 12.25 -8.12 13.59
N GLU A 85 12.69 -9.36 13.88
CA GLU A 85 12.70 -10.46 12.91
C GLU A 85 11.29 -10.89 12.45
N GLU A 86 10.31 -10.94 13.35
CA GLU A 86 8.91 -11.27 12.99
C GLU A 86 8.27 -10.18 12.11
N GLU A 87 8.58 -8.91 12.37
CA GLU A 87 8.07 -7.78 11.60
C GLU A 87 8.69 -7.74 10.19
N GLU A 88 10.01 -7.96 10.10
CA GLU A 88 10.68 -8.11 8.80
C GLU A 88 10.13 -9.30 8.01
N GLY A 89 9.82 -10.42 8.67
CA GLY A 89 9.20 -11.59 8.03
C GLY A 89 7.80 -11.29 7.48
N HIS A 90 6.97 -10.57 8.24
CA HIS A 90 5.64 -10.15 7.77
C HIS A 90 5.74 -9.14 6.62
N MET A 91 6.67 -8.19 6.71
CA MET A 91 6.96 -7.21 5.66
C MET A 91 7.41 -7.87 4.36
N GLN A 92 8.34 -8.81 4.45
CA GLN A 92 8.82 -9.54 3.28
C GLN A 92 7.70 -10.35 2.63
N LYS A 93 6.85 -11.00 3.44
CA LYS A 93 5.68 -11.73 2.94
C LYS A 93 4.69 -10.79 2.26
N CYS A 94 4.37 -9.65 2.87
CA CYS A 94 3.52 -8.63 2.25
C CYS A 94 4.07 -8.17 0.89
N CYS A 95 5.36 -7.82 0.82
CA CYS A 95 5.97 -7.41 -0.44
C CYS A 95 5.94 -8.53 -1.50
N SER A 96 6.17 -9.78 -1.08
CA SER A 96 6.12 -10.94 -1.98
C SER A 96 4.73 -11.11 -2.59
N GLU A 97 3.68 -11.11 -1.76
CA GLU A 97 2.29 -11.22 -2.22
C GLU A 97 1.95 -10.06 -3.17
N MET A 98 2.25 -8.81 -2.77
CA MET A 98 2.00 -7.62 -3.60
C MET A 98 2.73 -7.65 -4.95
N SER A 99 3.89 -8.32 -5.01
CA SER A 99 4.67 -8.48 -6.24
C SER A 99 4.05 -9.46 -7.24
N GLU A 100 3.15 -10.34 -6.80
CA GLU A 100 2.42 -11.26 -7.70
C GLU A 100 1.46 -10.51 -8.63
N LEU A 101 1.04 -9.31 -8.23
CA LEU A 101 0.24 -8.42 -9.05
C LEU A 101 1.09 -7.86 -10.20
N LYS A 102 0.74 -8.25 -11.42
CA LYS A 102 1.55 -7.97 -12.61
C LYS A 102 1.51 -6.52 -13.08
N SER A 103 0.54 -5.72 -12.64
CA SER A 103 0.38 -4.34 -13.09
C SER A 103 0.41 -3.34 -11.93
N PRO A 104 1.01 -2.14 -12.14
CA PRO A 104 0.97 -1.06 -11.14
C PRO A 104 -0.45 -0.65 -10.77
N ILE A 105 -1.38 -0.72 -11.73
CA ILE A 105 -2.81 -0.45 -11.53
C ILE A 105 -3.40 -1.45 -10.52
N CYS A 106 -3.03 -2.73 -10.61
CA CYS A 106 -3.50 -3.74 -9.65
C CYS A 106 -2.86 -3.60 -8.29
N GLN A 107 -1.58 -3.26 -8.25
CA GLN A 107 -0.89 -2.98 -6.99
C GLN A 107 -1.54 -1.79 -6.27
N CYS A 108 -1.90 -0.74 -7.01
CA CYS A 108 -2.67 0.38 -6.46
C CYS A 108 -4.03 -0.07 -5.91
N LYS A 109 -4.79 -0.88 -6.66
CA LYS A 109 -6.08 -1.41 -6.19
C LYS A 109 -5.96 -2.32 -4.96
N ALA A 110 -4.85 -3.04 -4.81
CA ALA A 110 -4.58 -3.80 -3.60
C ALA A 110 -4.34 -2.89 -2.39
N LEU A 111 -3.56 -1.82 -2.57
CA LEU A 111 -3.38 -0.80 -1.53
C LEU A 111 -4.70 -0.12 -1.16
N GLN A 112 -5.52 0.21 -2.16
CA GLN A 112 -6.86 0.77 -1.94
C GLN A 112 -7.73 -0.18 -1.14
N LYS A 113 -7.72 -1.49 -1.45
CA LYS A 113 -8.45 -2.51 -0.70
C LYS A 113 -7.98 -2.62 0.77
N ILE A 114 -6.66 -2.57 1.01
CA ILE A 114 -6.12 -2.53 2.39
C ILE A 114 -6.63 -1.29 3.12
N MET A 115 -6.61 -0.15 2.45
CA MET A 115 -7.11 1.10 3.02
C MET A 115 -8.61 1.01 3.32
N ASP A 116 -9.43 0.55 2.38
CA ASP A 116 -10.87 0.44 2.56
C ASP A 116 -11.23 -0.49 3.74
N ASN A 117 -10.59 -1.66 3.81
CA ASN A 117 -10.77 -2.64 4.89
C ASN A 117 -10.50 -2.08 6.28
N GLN A 118 -9.56 -1.13 6.41
CA GLN A 118 -9.17 -0.55 7.70
C GLN A 118 -9.75 0.86 7.92
N SER A 119 -10.22 1.53 6.86
CA SER A 119 -10.71 2.92 6.93
C SER A 119 -12.07 3.07 7.60
N GLU A 120 -12.88 2.00 7.68
CA GLU A 120 -14.19 2.04 8.36
C GLU A 120 -14.08 2.49 9.83
N GLN A 121 -12.91 2.31 10.45
CA GLN A 121 -12.64 2.66 11.85
C GLN A 121 -11.81 3.94 12.01
N LEU A 122 -11.47 4.63 10.91
CA LEU A 122 -10.50 5.72 10.90
C LEU A 122 -11.14 7.03 10.46
N GLU A 123 -10.94 8.09 11.24
CA GLU A 123 -11.47 9.41 10.92
C GLU A 123 -10.38 10.32 10.33
N GLY A 124 -10.71 11.01 9.22
CA GLY A 124 -10.03 12.19 8.67
C GLY A 124 -8.48 12.20 8.69
N LYS A 125 -7.88 12.55 9.83
CA LYS A 125 -6.42 12.60 10.02
C LYS A 125 -5.77 11.22 9.95
N GLU A 126 -6.45 10.21 10.45
CA GLU A 126 -5.92 8.84 10.55
C GLU A 126 -5.95 8.14 9.20
N LYS A 127 -7.00 8.40 8.41
CA LYS A 127 -7.07 7.99 7.00
C LYS A 127 -5.91 8.56 6.18
N LYS A 128 -5.60 9.86 6.34
CA LYS A 128 -4.43 10.50 5.67
C LYS A 128 -3.09 9.93 6.13
N GLN A 129 -3.00 9.55 7.40
CA GLN A 129 -1.78 8.92 7.92
C GLN A 129 -1.60 7.52 7.34
N MET A 130 -2.67 6.72 7.30
CA MET A 130 -2.69 5.41 6.68
C MET A 130 -2.29 5.49 5.20
N GLU A 131 -2.87 6.42 4.44
CA GLU A 131 -2.52 6.66 3.05
C GLU A 131 -1.01 6.87 2.87
N ARG A 132 -0.40 7.70 3.72
CA ARG A 132 1.05 7.94 3.70
C ARG A 132 1.85 6.67 3.99
N GLU A 133 1.41 5.85 4.94
CA GLU A 133 2.10 4.61 5.29
C GLU A 133 1.96 3.54 4.18
N LEU A 134 0.81 3.46 3.52
CA LEU A 134 0.61 2.62 2.35
C LEU A 134 1.49 3.06 1.16
N MET A 135 1.66 4.37 0.97
CA MET A 135 2.60 4.88 -0.04
C MET A 135 4.06 4.57 0.32
N ASN A 136 4.43 4.65 1.60
CA ASN A 136 5.75 4.22 2.06
C ASN A 136 5.97 2.72 1.86
N LEU A 137 4.93 1.90 2.11
CA LEU A 137 4.96 0.46 1.85
C LEU A 137 5.19 0.18 0.35
N ALA A 138 4.50 0.89 -0.53
CA ALA A 138 4.70 0.78 -1.97
C ALA A 138 6.14 1.05 -2.38
N ILE A 139 6.75 2.09 -1.82
CA ILE A 139 8.16 2.44 -2.07
C ILE A 139 9.10 1.35 -1.52
N ARG A 140 8.87 0.87 -0.29
CA ARG A 140 9.70 -0.17 0.35
C ARG A 140 9.66 -1.48 -0.42
N CYS A 141 8.47 -1.92 -0.83
CA CYS A 141 8.28 -3.13 -1.62
C CYS A 141 8.64 -2.96 -3.10
N ARG A 142 9.07 -1.75 -3.54
CA ARG A 142 9.35 -1.41 -4.94
C ARG A 142 8.20 -1.81 -5.87
N LEU A 143 6.98 -1.54 -5.41
CA LEU A 143 5.81 -1.66 -6.27
C LEU A 143 5.97 -0.66 -7.43
N GLY A 144 5.35 -0.96 -8.56
CA GLY A 144 5.46 -0.18 -9.78
C GLY A 144 5.12 1.30 -9.58
N PRO A 145 5.30 2.13 -10.61
CA PRO A 145 5.07 3.56 -10.49
C PRO A 145 3.63 3.84 -10.01
N MET A 146 3.50 4.42 -8.82
CA MET A 146 2.21 4.80 -8.21
C MET A 146 1.65 6.12 -8.79
N ILE A 147 1.99 6.43 -10.04
CA ILE A 147 1.58 7.65 -10.72
C ILE A 147 0.08 7.55 -10.97
N GLY A 148 -0.70 8.44 -10.34
CA GLY A 148 -2.16 8.44 -10.43
C GLY A 148 -2.84 7.37 -9.58
N CYS A 149 -2.13 6.75 -8.64
CA CYS A 149 -2.76 5.93 -7.61
C CYS A 149 -3.35 6.85 -6.55
N ASP A 150 -4.66 7.06 -6.62
CA ASP A 150 -5.41 7.75 -5.59
C ASP A 150 -5.97 6.71 -4.62
N LEU A 151 -5.52 6.79 -3.37
CA LEU A 151 -6.07 5.94 -2.31
C LEU A 151 -7.28 6.62 -1.69
N SER A 152 -7.50 7.92 -1.85
CA SER A 152 -8.71 8.54 -1.32
C SER A 152 -9.93 7.99 -2.06
N SER A 153 -10.79 7.28 -1.30
CA SER A 153 -12.11 6.86 -1.75
C SER A 153 -12.99 8.10 -1.88
N ASP A 154 -12.91 8.79 -3.02
CA ASP A 154 -13.91 9.71 -3.51
C ASP A 154 -14.78 8.93 -4.51
N ASP A 155 -15.91 8.39 -4.04
CA ASP A 155 -17.07 8.13 -4.90
C ASP A 155 -17.78 9.45 -5.20
#